data_AF-A0AAE7R2T0-F1
#
_entry.id   AF-A0AAE7R2T0-F1
#
_cell.length_a   1.000
_cell.length_b   1.000
_cell.length_c   1.000
_cell.angle_alpha   90.00
_cell.angle_beta   90.00
_cell.angle_gamma   90.00
#
_symmetry.space_group_name_H-M   'P 1'
#
loop_
_entity.id
_entity.type
_entity.pdbx_description
1 polymer ?
#
loop_
_entity_poly.entity_id
_entity_poly.type
_entity_poly.pdbx_seq_one_letter_code
_entity_poly.pdbx_strand_id
1 'polypeptide(L)'
;MNLFERKSFDATLGKWPGVSFVDQWDSHVAKVGEKVFAVLGERDDWRLVVKCSEESFEILTALEGIAQAPYFAKRKWISISDHSPLEAEELEHYVRRSYELVAKGLTRKLRAELGIVLE
;
A
#
# COMPACT_ATOMS: atom_id res chain seq x y z
N MET A 1 4.36 -1.50 -15.78
CA MET A 1 5.43 -1.52 -14.75
C MET A 1 4.85 -2.20 -13.54
N ASN A 2 5.52 -3.19 -12.96
CA ASN A 2 4.95 -3.98 -11.86
C ASN A 2 5.43 -3.43 -10.51
N LEU A 3 4.51 -3.19 -9.58
CA LEU A 3 4.83 -2.68 -8.24
C LEU A 3 5.50 -3.70 -7.31
N PHE A 4 5.63 -4.97 -7.73
CA PHE A 4 6.45 -5.96 -7.02
C PHE A 4 7.95 -5.73 -7.18
N GLU A 5 8.38 -4.86 -8.10
CA GLU A 5 9.79 -4.51 -8.27
C GLU A 5 10.10 -3.20 -7.55
N ARG A 6 11.13 -3.20 -6.67
CA ARG A 6 11.52 -2.01 -5.89
C ARG A 6 11.73 -0.76 -6.74
N LYS A 7 12.40 -0.90 -7.90
CA LYS A 7 12.65 0.25 -8.79
C LYS A 7 11.36 0.88 -9.31
N SER A 8 10.38 0.05 -9.71
CA SER A 8 9.07 0.50 -10.20
C SER A 8 8.24 1.07 -9.06
N PHE A 9 8.26 0.42 -7.89
CA PHE A 9 7.63 0.88 -6.66
C PHE A 9 8.11 2.28 -6.24
N ASP A 10 9.43 2.47 -6.13
CA ASP A 10 10.04 3.75 -5.74
C ASP A 10 9.70 4.85 -6.75
N ALA A 11 9.81 4.53 -8.05
CA ALA A 11 9.55 5.48 -9.13
C ALA A 11 8.07 5.91 -9.23
N THR A 12 7.12 5.02 -8.93
CA THR A 12 5.69 5.34 -8.95
C THR A 12 5.29 6.09 -7.68
N LEU A 13 5.61 5.56 -6.51
CA LEU A 13 5.13 6.08 -5.23
C LEU A 13 5.88 7.35 -4.81
N GLY A 14 7.15 7.49 -5.17
CA GLY A 14 7.99 8.65 -4.83
C GLY A 14 7.53 9.96 -5.48
N LYS A 15 6.63 9.89 -6.47
CA LYS A 15 5.99 11.06 -7.09
C LYS A 15 4.84 11.62 -6.27
N TRP A 16 4.35 10.89 -5.27
CA TRP A 16 3.18 11.29 -4.51
C TRP A 16 3.55 12.20 -3.32
N PRO A 17 2.73 13.22 -2.99
CA PRO A 17 3.06 14.16 -1.93
C PRO A 17 3.26 13.51 -0.57
N GLY A 18 4.31 13.91 0.14
CA GLY A 18 4.61 13.42 1.49
C GLY A 18 5.02 11.95 1.58
N VAL A 19 5.34 11.29 0.45
CA VAL A 19 5.86 9.92 0.46
C VAL A 19 7.33 9.88 0.88
N SER A 20 7.65 8.91 1.73
CA SER A 20 9.01 8.54 2.11
C SER A 20 9.16 7.03 2.19
N PHE A 21 10.38 6.54 2.07
CA PHE A 21 10.70 5.12 2.10
C PHE A 21 11.65 4.79 3.25
N VAL A 22 11.48 3.62 3.84
CA VAL A 22 12.37 3.09 4.88
C VAL A 22 12.42 1.57 4.79
N ASP A 23 13.62 1.00 4.93
CA ASP A 23 13.79 -0.44 5.07
C ASP A 23 13.57 -0.82 6.54
N GLN A 24 12.51 -1.59 6.82
CA GLN A 24 12.15 -2.06 8.17
C GLN A 24 11.41 -3.40 8.06
N TRP A 25 11.55 -4.27 9.08
CA TRP A 25 10.93 -5.61 9.11
C TRP A 25 11.35 -6.52 7.95
N ASP A 26 12.61 -6.40 7.51
CA ASP A 26 13.13 -7.11 6.33
C ASP A 26 12.26 -6.87 5.08
N SER A 27 11.78 -5.63 4.93
CA SER A 27 10.91 -5.20 3.85
C SER A 27 11.13 -3.73 3.52
N HIS A 28 10.74 -3.34 2.31
CA HIS A 28 10.79 -1.97 1.83
C HIS A 28 9.45 -1.26 2.10
N VAL A 29 9.42 -0.31 3.02
CA VAL A 29 8.17 0.29 3.52
C VAL A 29 7.97 1.70 2.99
N ALA A 30 6.80 1.96 2.40
CA ALA A 30 6.36 3.29 2.00
C ALA A 30 5.46 3.93 3.05
N LYS A 31 5.75 5.19 3.38
CA LYS A 31 5.03 6.00 4.36
C LYS A 31 4.52 7.28 3.73
N VAL A 32 3.37 7.78 4.20
CA VAL A 32 2.86 9.13 3.92
C VAL A 32 2.88 9.92 5.23
N GLY A 33 3.69 10.98 5.25
CA GLY A 33 4.18 11.54 6.51
C GLY A 33 4.90 10.44 7.31
N GLU A 34 4.44 10.18 8.53
CA GLU A 34 5.03 9.12 9.39
C GLU A 34 4.24 7.79 9.38
N LYS A 35 3.15 7.70 8.60
CA LYS A 35 2.25 6.54 8.61
C LYS A 35 2.52 5.61 7.42
N VAL A 36 2.63 4.31 7.69
CA VAL A 36 2.76 3.27 6.65
C VAL A 36 1.49 3.19 5.81
N PHE A 37 1.64 3.08 4.49
CA PHE A 37 0.55 2.79 3.56
C PHE A 37 0.83 1.64 2.60
N ALA A 38 2.10 1.32 2.34
CA ALA A 38 2.44 0.12 1.56
C ALA A 38 3.72 -0.52 2.11
N VAL A 39 3.82 -1.83 1.99
CA VAL A 39 5.03 -2.60 2.30
C VAL A 39 5.33 -3.52 1.13
N LEU A 40 6.49 -3.36 0.52
CA LEU A 40 7.03 -4.26 -0.48
C LEU A 40 7.98 -5.24 0.23
N GLY A 41 7.65 -6.51 0.18
CA GLY A 41 8.42 -7.59 0.80
C GLY A 41 8.87 -8.63 -0.22
N GLU A 42 9.84 -9.44 0.18
CA GLU A 42 10.24 -10.65 -0.54
C GLU A 42 9.88 -11.85 0.35
N ARG A 43 8.65 -12.35 0.20
CA ARG A 43 8.15 -13.55 0.86
C ARG A 43 7.54 -14.50 -0.18
N ASP A 44 7.51 -15.79 0.15
CA ASP A 44 6.92 -16.81 -0.71
C ASP A 44 5.40 -16.68 -0.84
N ASP A 45 4.74 -16.16 0.20
CA ASP A 45 3.28 -16.06 0.31
C ASP A 45 2.73 -14.67 -0.08
N TRP A 46 3.55 -13.62 -0.06
CA TRP A 46 3.16 -12.29 -0.48
C TRP A 46 4.34 -11.41 -0.93
N ARG A 47 4.02 -10.41 -1.76
CA ARG A 47 4.97 -9.40 -2.23
C ARG A 47 4.62 -8.00 -1.77
N LEU A 48 3.33 -7.70 -1.64
CA LEU A 48 2.87 -6.36 -1.34
C LEU A 48 1.80 -6.37 -0.25
N VAL A 49 1.91 -5.48 0.73
CA VAL A 49 0.86 -5.24 1.74
C VAL A 49 0.33 -3.82 1.60
N VAL A 50 -0.99 -3.68 1.57
CA VAL A 50 -1.69 -2.39 1.44
C VAL A 50 -2.88 -2.30 2.38
N LYS A 51 -3.25 -1.07 2.74
CA LYS A 51 -4.46 -0.77 3.48
C LYS A 51 -5.65 -0.71 2.52
N CYS A 52 -6.78 -1.28 2.93
CA CYS A 52 -8.02 -1.24 2.18
C CYS A 52 -9.20 -0.82 3.07
N SER A 53 -10.35 -0.52 2.45
CA SER A 53 -11.61 -0.42 3.18
C SER A 53 -12.10 -1.81 3.60
N GLU A 54 -13.05 -1.88 4.53
CA GLU A 54 -13.65 -3.16 4.93
C GLU A 54 -14.44 -3.78 3.77
N GLU A 55 -15.06 -2.97 2.91
CA GLU A 55 -15.76 -3.43 1.71
C GLU A 55 -14.80 -4.08 0.71
N SER A 56 -13.68 -3.41 0.38
CA SER A 56 -12.67 -3.97 -0.52
C SER A 56 -11.99 -5.18 0.08
N PHE A 57 -11.86 -5.26 1.41
CA PHE A 57 -11.27 -6.42 2.08
C PHE A 57 -12.02 -7.71 1.77
N GLU A 58 -13.36 -7.70 1.90
CA GLU A 58 -14.19 -8.88 1.61
C GLU A 58 -14.06 -9.34 0.16
N ILE A 59 -14.05 -8.39 -0.78
CA ILE A 59 -13.94 -8.69 -2.21
C ILE A 59 -12.54 -9.23 -2.54
N LEU A 60 -11.49 -8.55 -2.07
CA LEU A 60 -10.12 -8.86 -2.46
C LEU A 60 -9.63 -10.15 -1.84
N THR A 61 -10.01 -10.46 -0.60
CA THR A 61 -9.62 -11.72 0.06
C THR A 61 -10.35 -12.95 -0.50
N ALA A 62 -11.34 -12.78 -1.39
CA ALA A 62 -11.93 -13.87 -2.15
C ALA A 62 -11.10 -14.27 -3.38
N LEU A 63 -10.12 -13.44 -3.78
CA LEU A 63 -9.23 -13.71 -4.90
C LEU A 63 -8.05 -14.58 -4.46
N GLU A 64 -7.64 -15.50 -5.34
CA GLU A 64 -6.43 -16.29 -5.12
C GLU A 64 -5.20 -15.38 -4.97
N GLY A 65 -4.30 -15.74 -4.06
CA GLY A 65 -3.08 -14.97 -3.84
C GLY A 65 -3.28 -13.66 -3.07
N ILE A 66 -4.46 -13.40 -2.51
CA ILE A 66 -4.74 -12.26 -1.63
C ILE A 66 -5.29 -12.74 -0.30
N ALA A 67 -4.70 -12.28 0.80
CA ALA A 67 -5.09 -12.69 2.15
C ALA A 67 -5.04 -11.51 3.12
N GLN A 68 -5.47 -11.75 4.37
CA GLN A 68 -5.26 -10.78 5.43
C GLN A 68 -3.76 -10.60 5.70
N ALA A 69 -3.28 -9.36 5.72
CA ALA A 69 -1.90 -9.09 6.08
C ALA A 69 -1.60 -9.47 7.55
N PRO A 70 -0.56 -10.27 7.81
CA PRO A 70 -0.19 -10.66 9.17
C PRO A 70 0.31 -9.46 9.96
N TYR A 71 0.09 -9.45 11.29
CA TYR A 71 0.51 -8.37 12.21
C TYR A 71 -0.13 -6.98 11.98
N PHE A 72 -0.94 -6.82 10.94
CA PHE A 72 -1.74 -5.61 10.70
C PHE A 72 -3.16 -5.74 11.26
N ALA A 73 -3.85 -4.60 11.40
CA ALA A 73 -5.23 -4.56 11.86
C ALA A 73 -6.14 -5.40 10.95
N LYS A 74 -6.93 -6.29 11.58
CA LYS A 74 -7.85 -7.18 10.87
C LYS A 74 -8.84 -6.40 10.00
N ARG A 75 -9.23 -7.00 8.86
CA ARG A 75 -10.23 -6.47 7.91
C ARG A 75 -9.89 -5.11 7.29
N LYS A 76 -8.64 -4.64 7.41
CA LYS A 76 -8.21 -3.31 6.93
C LYS A 76 -6.90 -3.34 6.15
N TRP A 77 -6.25 -4.49 6.09
CA TRP A 77 -4.97 -4.67 5.44
C TRP A 77 -4.92 -6.04 4.78
N ILE A 78 -4.47 -6.05 3.54
CA ILE A 78 -4.32 -7.27 2.73
C ILE A 78 -2.86 -7.44 2.32
N SER A 79 -2.46 -8.69 2.20
CA SER A 79 -1.22 -9.12 1.55
C SER A 79 -1.56 -9.66 0.17
N ILE A 80 -0.79 -9.26 -0.83
CA ILE A 80 -0.98 -9.57 -2.24
C ILE A 80 0.30 -10.27 -2.72
N SER A 81 0.14 -11.45 -3.30
CA SER A 81 1.20 -12.23 -3.91
C SER A 81 1.42 -11.87 -5.39
N ASP A 82 2.55 -12.31 -5.95
CA ASP A 82 2.87 -12.14 -7.38
C ASP A 82 2.02 -12.99 -8.32
N HIS A 83 1.35 -14.02 -7.81
CA HIS A 83 0.42 -14.87 -8.57
C HIS A 83 -1.05 -14.44 -8.41
N SER A 84 -1.33 -13.33 -7.72
CA SER A 84 -2.69 -12.81 -7.64
C SER A 84 -3.20 -12.43 -9.04
N PRO A 85 -4.52 -12.48 -9.29
CA PRO A 85 -5.08 -12.15 -10.60
C PRO A 85 -5.09 -10.64 -10.90
N LEU A 86 -4.55 -9.81 -10.00
CA LEU A 86 -4.54 -8.35 -10.17
C LEU A 86 -3.50 -7.93 -11.21
N GLU A 87 -3.96 -7.20 -12.21
CA GLU A 87 -3.10 -6.58 -13.20
C GLU A 87 -2.34 -5.39 -12.59
N ALA A 88 -1.27 -4.96 -13.26
CA ALA A 88 -0.42 -3.87 -12.78
C ALA A 88 -1.18 -2.56 -12.49
N GLU A 89 -2.20 -2.25 -13.29
CA GLU A 89 -3.04 -1.05 -13.10
C GLU A 89 -3.94 -1.18 -11.87
N GLU A 90 -4.48 -2.37 -11.61
CA GLU A 90 -5.29 -2.64 -10.41
C GLU A 90 -4.44 -2.60 -9.14
N LEU A 91 -3.22 -3.15 -9.20
CA LEU A 91 -2.24 -3.05 -8.10
C LEU A 91 -1.95 -1.59 -7.77
N GLU A 92 -1.64 -0.77 -8.79
CA GLU A 92 -1.40 0.66 -8.58
C GLU A 92 -2.64 1.38 -8.02
N HIS A 93 -3.83 1.03 -8.52
CA HIS A 93 -5.09 1.54 -7.98
C HIS A 93 -5.23 1.24 -6.48
N TYR A 94 -5.02 0.00 -6.05
CA TYR A 94 -5.16 -0.36 -4.63
C TYR A 94 -4.07 0.26 -3.75
N VAL A 95 -2.84 0.40 -4.24
CA VAL A 95 -1.78 1.13 -3.52
C VAL A 95 -2.13 2.61 -3.39
N ARG A 96 -2.67 3.23 -4.44
CA ARG A 96 -3.11 4.62 -4.42
C ARG A 96 -4.25 4.82 -3.41
N ARG A 97 -5.24 3.93 -3.40
CA ARG A 97 -6.33 3.94 -2.41
C ARG A 97 -5.82 3.78 -0.99
N SER A 98 -4.82 2.91 -0.78
CA SER A 98 -4.16 2.77 0.52
C SER A 98 -3.50 4.09 0.98
N TYR A 99 -2.74 4.74 0.08
CA TYR A 99 -2.14 6.05 0.33
C TYR A 99 -3.20 7.07 0.76
N GLU A 100 -4.31 7.17 0.03
CA GLU A 100 -5.39 8.11 0.34
C GLU A 100 -6.07 7.81 1.67
N LEU A 101 -6.34 6.54 1.99
CA LEU A 101 -6.92 6.12 3.26
C LEU A 101 -6.04 6.48 4.45
N VAL A 102 -4.73 6.28 4.33
CA VAL A 102 -3.77 6.61 5.39
C VAL A 102 -3.59 8.12 5.53
N ALA A 103 -3.48 8.82 4.40
CA ALA A 103 -3.38 10.28 4.34
C ALA A 103 -4.64 10.96 4.91
N LYS A 104 -5.83 10.38 4.72
CA LYS A 104 -7.09 10.84 5.34
C LYS A 104 -7.00 10.89 6.87
N GLY A 105 -6.18 10.03 7.48
CA GLY A 105 -5.91 10.01 8.91
C GLY A 105 -4.84 10.99 9.40
N LEU A 106 -4.24 11.82 8.53
CA LEU A 106 -3.34 12.91 8.92
C LEU A 106 -4.14 14.17 9.28
N THR A 107 -3.56 15.05 10.11
CA THR A 107 -4.20 16.33 10.44
C THR A 107 -4.30 17.22 9.20
N ARG A 108 -5.30 18.12 9.16
CA ARG A 108 -5.45 19.07 8.05
C ARG A 108 -4.19 19.91 7.84
N LYS A 109 -3.56 20.34 8.94
CA LYS A 109 -2.30 21.10 8.92
C LYS A 109 -1.18 20.30 8.26
N LEU A 110 -0.95 19.07 8.69
CA LEU A 110 0.12 18.24 8.15
C LEU A 110 -0.11 17.89 6.67
N ARG A 111 -1.37 17.64 6.26
CA ARG A 111 -1.67 17.45 4.83
C ARG A 111 -1.33 18.68 4.00
N ALA A 112 -1.65 19.88 4.49
CA ALA A 112 -1.32 21.12 3.79
C ALA A 112 0.20 21.33 3.69
N GLU A 113 0.94 21.08 4.78
CA GLU A 113 2.41 21.18 4.81
C GLU A 113 3.09 20.21 3.83
N LEU A 114 2.54 19.00 3.69
CA LEU A 114 3.05 17.97 2.78
C LEU A 114 2.52 18.08 1.34
N GLY A 115 1.67 19.08 1.04
CA GLY A 115 1.06 19.25 -0.30
C GLY A 115 0.07 18.13 -0.68
N ILE A 116 -0.50 17.44 0.31
CA ILE A 116 -1.44 16.34 0.09
C ILE A 116 -2.83 16.91 -0.19
N VAL A 117 -3.25 16.79 -1.44
CA VAL A 117 -4.64 17.03 -1.86
C VAL A 117 -5.33 15.68 -1.97
N LEU A 118 -6.42 15.51 -1.21
CA LEU A 118 -7.24 14.32 -1.26
C LEU A 118 -8.49 14.65 -2.07
N GLU A 119 -8.81 13.78 -3.01
CA GLU A 119 -10.14 13.73 -3.63
C GLU A 119 -11.17 13.10 -2.68
#